data_AF-A0A937I2R8-F1
#
_entry.id   AF-A0A937I2R8-F1
#
_cell.length_a   1.000
_cell.length_b   1.000
_cell.length_c   1.000
_cell.angle_alpha   90.00
_cell.angle_beta   90.00
_cell.angle_gamma   90.00
#
_symmetry.space_group_name_H-M   'P 1'
#
loop_
_entity.id
_entity.type
_entity.pdbx_description
1 polymer ?
#
loop_
_entity_poly.entity_id
_entity_poly.type
_entity_poly.pdbx_seq_one_letter_code
_entity_poly.pdbx_strand_id
1 'polypeptide(L)' 'LAVFEAMKMQHEILAPVSGVVQQLNGQVGQQMAAGDVIMVIEEAEGA' A
#
# COMPACT_ATOMS: atom_id res chain seq x y z
N LEU A 1 1.85 6.74 -1.79
CA LEU A 1 2.54 5.52 -1.30
C LEU A 1 2.60 4.47 -2.40
N ALA A 2 1.46 4.10 -2.97
CA ALA A 2 1.38 3.27 -4.17
C ALA A 2 0.29 3.81 -5.12
N VAL A 3 0.19 3.27 -6.34
CA VAL A 3 -0.90 3.54 -7.28
C VAL A 3 -1.52 2.21 -7.68
N PHE A 4 -2.84 2.11 -7.61
CA PHE A 4 -3.60 0.93 -8.02
C PHE A 4 -4.38 1.24 -9.30
N GLU A 5 -4.30 0.36 -10.28
CA GLU A 5 -5.10 0.46 -11.50
C GLU A 5 -6.29 -0.49 -11.42
N ALA A 6 -7.49 0.05 -11.60
CA ALA A 6 -8.72 -0.71 -11.66
C ALA A 6 -9.65 -0.10 -12.70
N MET A 7 -10.14 -0.93 -13.62
CA MET A 7 -11.12 -0.52 -14.64
C MET A 7 -10.70 0.74 -15.43
N LYS A 8 -9.43 0.82 -15.85
CA LYS A 8 -8.83 1.98 -16.57
C LYS A 8 -8.65 3.24 -15.72
N MET A 9 -8.96 3.18 -14.43
CA MET A 9 -8.80 4.27 -13.49
C MET A 9 -7.61 4.00 -12.58
N GLN A 10 -6.94 5.06 -12.15
CA GLN A 10 -5.84 5.00 -11.21
C GLN A 10 -6.30 5.55 -9.87
N HIS A 11 -5.95 4.86 -8.80
CA HIS A 11 -6.24 5.25 -7.43
C HIS A 11 -4.93 5.38 -6.67
N GLU A 12 -4.72 6.55 -6.07
CA GLU A 12 -3.58 6.76 -5.19
C GLU A 12 -3.83 6.13 -3.82
N ILE A 13 -2.91 5.28 -3.39
CA ILE A 13 -2.87 4.77 -2.02
C ILE A 13 -1.97 5.72 -1.24
N LEU A 14 -2.54 6.43 -0.27
CA LEU A 14 -1.83 7.30 0.65
C LEU A 14 -1.41 6.52 1.91
N ALA A 15 -0.34 6.96 2.56
CA ALA A 15 0.05 6.39 3.84
C ALA A 15 -0.94 6.88 4.92
N PRO A 16 -1.54 5.99 5.72
CA PRO A 16 -2.45 6.40 6.80
C PRO A 16 -1.71 6.97 8.00
N VAL A 17 -0.43 6.59 8.18
CA VAL A 17 0.43 6.99 9.30
C VAL A 17 1.86 7.23 8.80
N SER A 18 2.62 7.97 9.59
CA SER A 18 4.08 8.03 9.47
C SER A 18 4.69 6.75 10.03
N GLY A 19 5.73 6.21 9.40
CA GLY A 19 6.31 4.95 9.83
C GLY A 19 7.33 4.36 8.86
N VAL A 20 7.69 3.10 9.10
CA VAL A 20 8.62 2.32 8.28
C VAL A 20 7.88 1.14 7.66
N VAL A 21 8.08 0.92 6.35
CA VAL A 21 7.52 -0.25 5.66
C VAL A 21 8.28 -1.50 6.11
N GLN A 22 7.61 -2.39 6.83
CA GLN A 22 8.18 -3.64 7.32
C GLN A 22 8.03 -4.79 6.32
N GLN A 23 6.95 -4.78 5.54
CA GLN A 23 6.69 -5.81 4.53
C GLN A 23 6.05 -5.19 3.29
N LEU A 24 6.44 -5.68 2.11
CA LEU A 24 5.83 -5.35 0.83
C LEU A 24 5.41 -6.66 0.15
N ASN A 25 4.11 -6.88 0.06
CA ASN A 25 3.52 -8.10 -0.48
C ASN A 25 3.07 -7.94 -1.94
N GLY A 26 2.84 -6.70 -2.38
CA GLY A 26 2.49 -6.39 -3.77
C GLY A 26 3.69 -6.17 -4.67
N GLN A 27 3.57 -6.54 -5.94
CA GLN A 27 4.52 -6.24 -7.01
C GLN A 27 3.86 -5.48 -8.16
N VAL A 28 4.65 -4.72 -8.92
CA VAL A 28 4.14 -3.98 -10.09
C VAL A 28 3.61 -4.97 -11.12
N GLY A 29 2.37 -4.73 -11.59
CA GLY A 29 1.68 -5.59 -12.54
C GLY A 29 1.03 -6.83 -11.93
N GLN A 30 1.21 -7.09 -10.63
CA GLN A 30 0.47 -8.14 -9.93
C GLN A 30 -1.00 -7.74 -9.78
N GLN A 31 -1.90 -8.67 -10.11
CA GLN A 31 -3.32 -8.51 -9.83
C GLN A 31 -3.60 -8.79 -8.36
N MET A 32 -4.31 -7.88 -7.69
CA MET A 32 -4.72 -8.01 -6.28
C MET A 32 -6.22 -7.79 -6.16
N ALA A 33 -6.83 -8.40 -5.15
CA ALA A 33 -8.25 -8.30 -4.84
C ALA A 33 -8.50 -7.34 -3.66
N ALA A 34 -9.76 -6.94 -3.49
CA ALA A 34 -10.19 -6.21 -2.31
C ALA A 34 -9.97 -7.06 -1.06
N GLY A 35 -9.26 -6.50 -0.09
CA GLY A 35 -8.89 -7.18 1.16
C GLY A 35 -7.48 -7.77 1.17
N ASP A 36 -6.79 -7.83 0.03
CA ASP A 36 -5.38 -8.25 0.00
C ASP A 36 -4.48 -7.21 0.68
N VAL A 37 -3.55 -7.69 1.50
CA VAL A 37 -2.57 -6.84 2.17
C VAL A 37 -1.46 -6.49 1.18
N ILE A 38 -1.32 -5.20 0.84
CA ILE A 38 -0.28 -4.70 -0.08
C ILE A 38 1.05 -4.51 0.63
N MET A 39 1.02 -3.91 1.83
CA MET A 39 2.21 -3.65 2.64
C MET A 39 1.83 -3.51 4.12
N VAL A 40 2.80 -3.70 5.00
CA VAL A 40 2.69 -3.46 6.43
C VAL A 40 3.61 -2.31 6.79
N ILE A 41 3.05 -1.31 7.48
CA ILE A 41 3.79 -0.15 7.99
C ILE A 41 3.82 -0.26 9.52
N GLU A 42 5.01 -0.27 10.09
CA GLU A 42 5.19 -0.04 11.52
C GLU A 42 5.12 1.47 11.77
N GLU A 43 4.13 1.90 12.53
CA GLU A 43 3.93 3.30 12.88
C GLU A 43 5.13 3.82 13.69
N ALA A 44 5.61 5.00 13.33
CA ALA A 44 6.61 5.69 14.14
C ALA A 44 5.90 6.23 15.39
N GLU A 45 6.01 5.52 16.53
CA GLU A 45 5.56 6.07 17.80
C GLU A 45 6.24 7.41 18.05
N GLY A 46 5.42 8.44 18.31
CA GLY A 46 5.88 9.82 18.47
C GLY A 46 6.99 9.92 19.50
N ALA A 47 8.13 10.46 19.06
CA ALA A 47 9.16 11.01 19.93
C ALA A 47 8.64 12.27 20.66
#